data_AF-A0AA41HD34-F1
#
_entry.id   AF-A0AA41HD34-F1
#
_cell.length_a   1.000
_cell.length_b   1.000
_cell.length_c   1.000
_cell.angle_alpha   90.00
_cell.angle_beta   90.00
_cell.angle_gamma   90.00
#
_symmetry.space_group_name_H-M   'P 1'
#
loop_
_entity.id
_entity.type
_entity.pdbx_description
1 polymer ?
#
loop_
_entity_poly.entity_id
_entity_poly.type
_entity_poly.pdbx_seq_one_letter_code
_entity_poly.pdbx_strand_id
1 'polypeptide(L)'
;MDLEDKIAVCQKEMKKGILKNEGAGYWGTSFSKLSLGYIGDIVSNYFSCASCGQLFHLHAETYHGAGGGFEKIGSIDERLQDDI
;
A
#
# COMPACT_ATOMS: atom_id res chain seq x y z
N MET A 1 6.33 8.97 -11.31
CA MET A 1 5.17 8.09 -11.08
C MET A 1 4.42 8.64 -9.89
N ASP A 2 3.18 9.05 -10.13
CA ASP A 2 2.31 9.64 -9.10
C ASP A 2 1.84 8.54 -8.11
N LEU A 3 1.24 8.93 -6.99
CA LEU A 3 0.61 8.02 -6.04
C LEU A 3 -0.52 7.20 -6.71
N GLU A 4 -1.32 7.82 -7.56
CA GLU A 4 -2.39 7.13 -8.29
C GLU A 4 -1.83 6.02 -9.20
N ASP A 5 -0.75 6.30 -9.93
CA ASP A 5 -0.06 5.32 -10.75
C ASP A 5 0.46 4.14 -9.90
N LYS A 6 1.02 4.42 -8.71
CA LYS A 6 1.51 3.40 -7.78
C LYS A 6 0.36 2.51 -7.28
N ILE A 7 -0.77 3.10 -6.92
CA ILE A 7 -1.98 2.36 -6.49
C ILE A 7 -2.47 1.47 -7.64
N ALA A 8 -2.54 2.00 -8.87
CA ALA A 8 -2.96 1.25 -10.05
C ALA A 8 -2.03 0.06 -10.36
N VAL A 9 -0.71 0.24 -10.21
CA VAL A 9 0.27 -0.85 -10.35
C VAL A 9 0.05 -1.90 -9.27
N CYS A 10 -0.09 -1.51 -8.00
CA CYS A 10 -0.33 -2.47 -6.91
C CYS A 10 -1.61 -3.28 -7.17
N GLN A 11 -2.70 -2.63 -7.59
CA GLN A 11 -3.96 -3.30 -7.92
C GLN A 11 -3.81 -4.29 -9.08
N LYS A 12 -3.05 -3.91 -10.12
CA LYS A 12 -2.79 -4.78 -11.28
C LYS A 12 -1.96 -6.00 -10.88
N GLU A 13 -0.90 -5.83 -10.09
CA GLU A 13 -0.03 -6.93 -9.67
C GLU A 13 -0.71 -7.85 -8.64
N MET A 14 -1.62 -7.32 -7.81
CA MET A 14 -2.51 -8.12 -6.97
C MET A 14 -3.46 -8.98 -7.80
N LYS A 15 -4.10 -8.41 -8.85
CA LYS A 15 -4.97 -9.17 -9.76
C LYS A 15 -4.25 -10.30 -10.49
N LYS A 16 -2.94 -10.17 -10.72
CA LYS A 16 -2.08 -11.22 -11.28
C LYS A 16 -1.61 -12.25 -10.24
N GLY A 17 -1.88 -12.04 -8.95
CA GLY A 17 -1.39 -12.88 -7.86
C GLY A 17 0.11 -12.71 -7.57
N ILE A 18 0.74 -11.64 -8.05
CA ILE A 18 2.17 -11.35 -7.81
C ILE A 18 2.36 -10.69 -6.45
N LEU A 19 1.47 -9.76 -6.10
CA LEU A 19 1.44 -9.11 -4.79
C LEU A 19 0.24 -9.62 -3.97
N LYS A 20 0.45 -9.80 -2.67
CA LYS A 20 -0.60 -9.99 -1.67
C LYS A 20 -0.69 -8.72 -0.84
N ASN A 21 -1.90 -8.29 -0.51
CA ASN A 21 -2.11 -7.22 0.47
C ASN A 21 -2.00 -7.83 1.87
N GLU A 22 -1.08 -7.31 2.67
CA GLU A 22 -0.90 -7.71 4.07
C GLU A 22 -1.77 -6.87 5.02
N GLY A 23 -2.21 -5.68 4.58
CA GLY A 23 -3.07 -4.78 5.35
C GLY A 23 -2.56 -3.33 5.33
N ALA A 24 -3.37 -2.46 5.91
CA ALA A 24 -3.03 -1.04 6.07
C ALA A 24 -2.31 -0.79 7.40
N GLY A 25 -1.40 0.19 7.42
CA GLY A 25 -0.85 0.70 8.68
C GLY A 25 -1.93 1.37 9.54
N TYR A 26 -1.64 1.63 10.81
CA TYR A 26 -2.61 2.10 11.81
C TYR A 26 -3.29 3.43 11.44
N TRP A 27 -2.58 4.31 10.73
CA TRP A 27 -3.14 5.56 10.22
C TRP A 27 -3.47 5.52 8.72
N GLY A 28 -3.18 4.40 8.05
CA GLY A 28 -3.35 4.23 6.62
C GLY A 28 -4.81 4.01 6.24
N THR A 29 -5.22 4.65 5.15
CA THR A 29 -6.46 4.28 4.47
C THR A 29 -6.33 2.86 3.91
N SER A 30 -7.35 2.03 4.10
CA SER A 30 -7.36 0.64 3.62
C SER A 30 -7.20 0.57 2.09
N PHE A 31 -6.49 -0.46 1.60
CA PHE A 31 -6.20 -0.56 0.16
C PHE A 31 -7.48 -0.71 -0.67
N SER A 32 -8.48 -1.41 -0.14
CA SER A 32 -9.78 -1.53 -0.80
C SER A 32 -10.43 -0.17 -1.05
N LYS A 33 -10.35 0.76 -0.08
CA LYS A 33 -10.82 2.14 -0.26
C LYS A 33 -9.96 2.96 -1.22
N LEU A 34 -8.64 2.82 -1.14
CA LEU A 34 -7.71 3.47 -2.07
C LEU A 34 -7.98 3.05 -3.52
N SER A 35 -8.25 1.76 -3.74
CA SER A 35 -8.54 1.20 -5.06
C SER A 35 -9.84 1.73 -5.69
N LEU A 36 -10.72 2.31 -4.87
CA LEU A 36 -11.97 2.98 -5.28
C LEU A 36 -11.79 4.49 -5.46
N GLY A 37 -10.58 5.02 -5.26
CA GLY A 37 -10.27 6.45 -5.37
C GLY A 37 -10.45 7.24 -4.07
N TYR A 38 -10.75 6.58 -2.94
CA TYR A 38 -10.80 7.27 -1.65
C TYR A 38 -9.39 7.37 -1.06
N ILE A 39 -8.79 8.54 -1.18
CA ILE A 39 -7.46 8.87 -0.65
C ILE A 39 -7.66 9.67 0.65
N GLY A 40 -7.37 9.06 1.80
CA GLY A 40 -7.31 9.78 3.08
C GLY A 40 -5.98 10.53 3.27
N ASP A 41 -5.81 11.14 4.43
CA ASP A 41 -4.65 11.99 4.77
C ASP A 41 -3.31 11.22 4.76
N ILE A 42 -3.37 9.92 5.04
CA ILE A 42 -2.21 9.01 5.04
C ILE A 42 -2.54 7.78 4.20
N VAL A 43 -1.65 7.47 3.26
CA VAL A 43 -1.55 6.16 2.62
C VAL A 43 -0.47 5.40 3.35
N SER A 44 -0.78 4.21 3.84
CA SER A 44 0.18 3.27 4.40
C SER A 44 -0.39 1.86 4.21
N ASN A 45 0.09 1.15 3.19
CA ASN A 45 -0.36 -0.21 2.87
C ASN A 45 0.83 -1.11 2.58
N TYR A 46 0.76 -2.33 3.10
CA TYR A 46 1.84 -3.28 3.05
C TYR A 46 1.51 -4.42 2.10
N PHE A 47 2.49 -4.81 1.31
CA PHE A 47 2.35 -5.89 0.34
C PHE A 47 3.48 -6.88 0.49
N SER A 48 3.20 -8.15 0.20
CA SER A 48 4.23 -9.18 0.05
C SER A 48 4.24 -9.73 -1.37
N CYS A 49 5.42 -10.07 -1.88
CA CYS A 49 5.54 -10.84 -3.10
C CYS A 49 5.07 -12.28 -2.84
N ALA A 50 4.08 -12.74 -3.59
CA ALA A 50 3.54 -14.09 -3.45
C ALA A 50 4.57 -15.20 -3.74
N SER A 51 5.63 -14.90 -4.50
CA SER A 51 6.65 -15.88 -4.90
C SER A 51 7.84 -15.96 -3.96
N CYS A 52 8.31 -14.83 -3.41
CA CYS A 52 9.54 -14.80 -2.59
C CYS A 52 9.35 -14.22 -1.19
N GLY A 53 8.14 -13.74 -0.85
CA GLY A 53 7.84 -13.14 0.45
C GLY A 53 8.41 -11.74 0.66
N GLN A 54 9.05 -11.13 -0.35
CA GLN A 54 9.58 -9.77 -0.22
C GLN A 54 8.48 -8.78 0.12
N LEU A 55 8.68 -8.01 1.19
CA LEU A 55 7.76 -6.98 1.65
C LEU A 55 8.00 -5.64 0.93
N PHE A 56 6.90 -4.93 0.70
CA PHE A 56 6.86 -3.59 0.13
C PHE A 56 5.90 -2.70 0.91
N HIS A 57 6.23 -1.42 1.03
CA HIS A 57 5.41 -0.41 1.67
C HIS A 57 4.99 0.65 0.65
N LEU A 58 3.68 0.75 0.42
CA LEU A 58 3.07 1.87 -0.28
C LEU A 58 2.71 2.92 0.77
N HIS A 59 3.37 4.08 0.71
CA HIS A 59 3.12 5.17 1.65
C HIS A 59 3.01 6.50 0.95
N ALA A 60 2.26 7.42 1.54
CA ALA A 60 2.24 8.84 1.18
C ALA A 60 1.57 9.68 2.27
N GLU A 61 2.06 10.90 2.48
CA GLU A 61 1.37 11.92 3.27
C GLU A 61 0.67 12.92 2.32
N THR A 62 -0.63 12.73 2.14
CA THR A 62 -1.39 13.42 1.08
C THR A 62 -1.82 14.83 1.51
N TYR A 63 -2.01 15.07 2.80
CA TYR A 63 -2.45 16.36 3.35
C TYR A 63 -1.39 17.48 3.25
N HIS A 64 -0.10 17.15 3.36
CA HIS A 64 1.00 18.14 3.26
C HIS A 64 1.64 18.19 1.85
N GLY A 65 1.12 17.44 0.88
CA GLY A 65 1.68 17.35 -0.47
C GLY A 65 3.08 16.72 -0.51
N ALA A 66 3.46 15.98 0.54
CA ALA A 66 4.77 15.38 0.67
C ALA A 66 4.74 13.92 0.22
N GLY A 67 5.66 13.58 -0.68
CA GLY A 67 6.31 12.28 -0.82
C GLY A 67 5.43 11.04 -0.66
N GLY A 68 5.26 10.30 -1.76
CA GLY A 68 4.78 8.92 -1.71
C GLY A 68 5.82 7.95 -2.24
N GLY A 69 5.94 6.77 -1.63
CA GLY A 69 6.89 5.72 -1.98
C GLY A 69 6.20 4.39 -2.25
N PHE A 70 6.87 3.55 -3.05
CA PHE A 70 6.61 2.11 -3.06
C PHE A 70 7.95 1.42 -2.89
N GLU A 71 8.28 1.11 -1.64
CA GLU A 71 9.65 0.79 -1.24
C GLU A 71 9.77 -0.62 -0.69
N LYS A 72 10.92 -1.24 -0.94
CA LYS A 72 11.27 -2.54 -0.38
C LYS A 72 11.60 -2.37 1.10
N ILE A 73 10.95 -3.15 1.97
CA ILE A 73 11.18 -3.13 3.43
C ILE A 73 11.64 -4.50 3.94
N GLY A 74 12.26 -4.52 5.12
CA GLY A 74 12.73 -5.75 5.77
C GLY A 74 11.70 -6.40 6.70
N SER A 75 10.90 -5.58 7.37
CA SER A 75 9.86 -5.99 8.33
C SER A 75 8.74 -4.96 8.38
N ILE A 76 7.57 -5.39 8.85
CA ILE A 76 6.45 -4.51 9.21
C ILE A 76 6.55 -4.27 10.71
N ASP A 77 6.87 -3.04 11.11
CA ASP A 77 7.11 -2.69 12.53
C ASP A 77 5.88 -2.01 13.16
N GLU A 78 4.69 -2.32 12.66
CA GLU A 78 3.42 -1.83 13.19
C GLU A 78 2.31 -2.90 13.14
N ARG A 79 1.24 -2.68 13.93
CA ARG A 79 0.05 -3.53 13.87
C ARG A 79 -0.80 -3.12 12.68
N LEU A 80 -1.00 -4.06 11.76
CA LEU A 80 -1.84 -3.85 10.59
C LEU A 80 -3.32 -3.83 10.95
N GLN A 81 -4.05 -3.05 10.16
CA GLN A 81 -5.50 -3.06 10.07
C GLN A 81 -5.92 -3.97 8.93
N ASP A 82 -6.93 -4.80 9.19
CA ASP A 82 -7.52 -5.66 8.16
C ASP A 82 -8.16 -4.81 7.04
N ASP A 83 -8.00 -5.29 5.81
CA ASP A 83 -8.66 -4.73 4.63
C ASP A 83 -10.06 -5.36 4.54
N ILE A 84 -11.03 -4.81 5.30
CA ILE A 84 -12.45 -5.22 5.29
C ILE A 84 -13.20 -4.49 4.18
#